data_AF-A0AAD0J0D6-F1
#
_entry.id   AF-A0AAD0J0D6-F1
#
_cell.length_a   1.000
_cell.length_b   1.000
_cell.length_c   1.000
_cell.angle_alpha   90.00
_cell.angle_beta   90.00
_cell.angle_gamma   90.00
#
_symmetry.space_group_name_H-M   'P 1'
#
loop_
_entity.id
_entity.type
_entity.pdbx_description
1 polymer ?
#
loop_
_entity_poly.entity_id
_entity_poly.type
_entity_poly.pdbx_seq_one_letter_code
_entity_poly.pdbx_strand_id
1 'polypeptide(L)'
;MSEADDRLVLATLARLKRVREMRSQIARVAAARQQGIAAQSRRALAAAQAQLAQQVAAKAAIQTRLADDVREARALQNAAADTRTFDRHIGTANASVSEAEHVHRGHEATLADLQRAARKAKAAEDKLEKAGEKALHARAARVERDADEVADGYAVRRFATGGTWVAGAGDAAAGHASTPPEAAAAFDAAMTEAETDADIAAETAASVAPDDPAPPAAVERRC
;
A
#
# COMPACT_ATOMS: atom_id res chain seq x y z
N MET A 1 13.36 21.16 21.17
CA MET A 1 13.61 19.80 20.64
C MET A 1 14.80 19.89 19.71
N SER A 2 15.75 18.98 19.84
CA SER A 2 16.98 18.97 19.05
C SER A 2 16.77 18.23 17.71
N GLU A 3 17.60 18.51 16.71
CA GLU A 3 17.61 17.76 15.45
C GLU A 3 17.81 16.25 15.67
N ALA A 4 18.56 15.88 16.71
CA ALA A 4 18.72 14.49 17.12
C ALA A 4 17.40 13.83 17.54
N ASP A 5 16.53 14.57 18.25
CA ASP A 5 15.21 14.08 18.67
C ASP A 5 14.31 13.85 17.46
N ASP A 6 14.36 14.76 16.47
CA ASP A 6 13.59 14.64 15.23
C ASP A 6 13.99 13.42 14.41
N ARG A 7 15.30 13.14 14.30
CA ARG A 7 15.82 11.95 13.63
C ARG A 7 15.34 10.67 14.32
N LEU A 8 15.34 10.64 15.66
CA LEU A 8 14.81 9.52 16.44
C LEU A 8 13.30 9.32 16.21
N VAL A 9 12.52 10.40 16.21
CA VAL A 9 11.06 10.35 15.93
C VAL A 9 10.80 9.82 14.52
N LEU A 10 11.52 10.31 13.51
CA LEU A 10 11.35 9.83 12.13
C LEU A 10 11.76 8.36 11.98
N ALA A 11 12.86 7.94 12.62
CA ALA A 11 13.30 6.55 12.61
C ALA A 11 12.27 5.60 13.28
N THR A 12 11.68 6.02 14.40
CA THR A 12 10.64 5.24 15.07
C THR A 12 9.35 5.17 14.25
N LEU A 13 8.91 6.28 13.65
CA LEU A 13 7.76 6.31 12.73
C LEU A 13 7.99 5.42 11.51
N ALA A 14 9.18 5.43 10.91
CA ALA A 14 9.53 4.56 9.79
C ALA A 14 9.47 3.07 10.19
N ARG A 15 9.96 2.72 11.39
CA ARG A 15 9.84 1.36 11.93
C ARG A 15 8.38 0.96 12.13
N LEU A 16 7.56 1.85 12.69
CA LEU A 16 6.13 1.61 12.89
C LEU A 16 5.38 1.46 11.57
N LYS A 17 5.72 2.27 10.55
CA LYS A 17 5.15 2.18 9.19
C LYS A 17 5.39 0.78 8.61
N ARG A 18 6.64 0.29 8.63
CA ARG A 18 6.97 -1.07 8.15
C ARG A 18 6.15 -2.17 8.86
N VAL A 19 6.02 -2.10 10.19
CA VAL A 19 5.23 -3.08 10.95
C VAL A 19 3.74 -3.00 10.61
N ARG A 20 3.20 -1.79 10.42
CA ARG A 20 1.78 -1.61 10.07
C ARG A 20 1.49 -2.05 8.64
N GLU A 21 2.39 -1.75 7.71
CA GLU A 21 2.30 -2.21 6.33
C GLU A 21 2.29 -3.74 6.27
N MET A 22 3.22 -4.41 6.98
CA MET A 22 3.18 -5.88 7.10
C MET A 22 1.84 -6.39 7.63
N ARG A 23 1.28 -5.74 8.68
CA ARG A 23 -0.03 -6.12 9.23
C ARG A 23 -1.18 -5.87 8.25
N SER A 24 -1.12 -4.80 7.46
CA SER A 24 -2.12 -4.49 6.43
C SER A 24 -2.05 -5.48 5.27
N GLN A 25 -0.85 -5.90 4.87
CA GLN A 25 -0.62 -6.96 3.89
C GLN A 25 -1.16 -8.30 4.40
N ILE A 26 -0.84 -8.72 5.63
CA ILE A 26 -1.37 -9.96 6.22
C ILE A 26 -2.91 -9.96 6.25
N ALA A 27 -3.52 -8.84 6.67
CA ALA A 27 -4.98 -8.73 6.70
C ALA A 27 -5.61 -8.82 5.30
N ARG A 28 -4.98 -8.20 4.29
CA ARG A 28 -5.43 -8.30 2.89
C ARG A 28 -5.30 -9.72 2.34
N VAL A 29 -4.18 -10.39 2.58
CA VAL A 29 -3.95 -11.77 2.13
C VAL A 29 -4.93 -12.73 2.82
N ALA A 30 -5.16 -12.56 4.13
CA ALA A 30 -6.14 -13.36 4.86
C ALA A 30 -7.55 -13.17 4.29
N ALA A 31 -7.96 -11.92 4.03
CA ALA A 31 -9.25 -11.63 3.41
C ALA A 31 -9.36 -12.24 2.00
N ALA A 32 -8.33 -12.11 1.16
CA ALA A 32 -8.30 -12.68 -0.18
C ALA A 32 -8.39 -14.22 -0.16
N ARG A 33 -7.66 -14.88 0.75
CA ARG A 33 -7.77 -16.33 0.95
C ARG A 33 -9.19 -16.72 1.37
N GLN A 34 -9.80 -15.94 2.27
CA GLN A 34 -11.17 -16.20 2.72
C GLN A 34 -12.20 -15.98 1.62
N GLN A 35 -11.99 -15.04 0.69
CA GLN A 35 -12.83 -14.89 -0.49
C GLN A 35 -12.82 -16.16 -1.35
N GLY A 36 -11.66 -16.79 -1.52
CA GLY A 36 -11.54 -18.08 -2.20
C GLY A 36 -12.35 -19.18 -1.52
N ILE A 37 -12.28 -19.28 -0.20
CA ILE A 37 -13.04 -20.26 0.60
C ILE A 37 -14.55 -19.99 0.52
N ALA A 38 -14.97 -18.73 0.63
CA ALA A 38 -16.38 -18.33 0.48
C ALA A 38 -16.92 -18.63 -0.93
N ALA A 39 -16.11 -18.45 -1.97
CA ALA A 39 -16.48 -18.81 -3.34
C ALA A 39 -16.59 -20.33 -3.52
N GLN A 40 -15.69 -21.11 -2.92
CA GLN A 40 -15.76 -22.57 -2.93
C GLN A 40 -17.00 -23.08 -2.19
N SER A 41 -17.31 -22.53 -1.01
CA SER A 41 -18.51 -22.92 -0.26
C SER A 41 -19.80 -22.54 -0.99
N ARG A 42 -19.82 -21.42 -1.71
CA ARG A 42 -20.94 -21.06 -2.58
C ARG A 42 -21.15 -22.07 -3.71
N ARG A 43 -20.07 -22.55 -4.34
CA ARG A 43 -20.16 -23.61 -5.37
C ARG A 43 -20.65 -24.93 -4.79
N ALA A 44 -20.19 -25.29 -3.58
CA ALA A 44 -20.64 -26.49 -2.88
C ALA A 44 -22.14 -26.43 -2.56
N LEU A 45 -22.62 -25.28 -2.09
CA LEU A 45 -24.05 -25.02 -1.86
C LEU A 45 -24.87 -25.14 -3.15
N ALA A 46 -24.40 -24.54 -4.25
CA ALA A 46 -25.06 -24.66 -5.55
C ALA A 46 -25.12 -26.11 -6.04
N ALA A 47 -24.06 -26.88 -5.82
CA ALA A 47 -24.02 -28.31 -6.16
C ALA A 47 -25.02 -29.13 -5.31
N ALA A 48 -25.12 -28.86 -4.01
CA ALA A 48 -26.10 -29.52 -3.13
C ALA A 48 -27.55 -29.19 -3.55
N GLN A 49 -27.82 -27.93 -3.89
CA GLN A 49 -29.13 -27.50 -4.40
C GLN A 49 -29.47 -28.17 -5.73
N ALA A 50 -28.50 -28.29 -6.64
CA ALA A 50 -28.69 -29.00 -7.90
C ALA A 50 -28.98 -30.49 -7.69
N GLN A 51 -28.29 -31.15 -6.75
CA GLN A 51 -28.57 -32.53 -6.38
C GLN A 51 -29.98 -32.70 -5.82
N LEU A 52 -30.41 -31.81 -4.92
CA LEU A 52 -31.78 -31.82 -4.39
C LEU A 52 -32.82 -31.67 -5.51
N ALA A 53 -32.61 -30.71 -6.42
CA ALA A 53 -33.49 -30.50 -7.56
C ALA A 53 -33.57 -31.72 -8.48
N GLN A 54 -32.45 -32.41 -8.72
CA GLN A 54 -32.41 -33.66 -9.48
C GLN A 54 -33.24 -34.77 -8.82
N GLN A 55 -33.15 -34.93 -7.49
CA GLN A 55 -33.93 -35.95 -6.77
C GLN A 55 -35.43 -35.64 -6.79
N VAL A 56 -35.80 -34.36 -6.63
CA VAL A 56 -37.21 -33.92 -6.73
C VAL A 56 -37.75 -34.12 -8.14
N ALA A 57 -36.96 -33.80 -9.17
CA ALA A 57 -37.35 -34.00 -10.57
C ALA A 57 -37.49 -35.50 -10.90
N ALA A 58 -36.58 -36.36 -10.42
CA ALA A 58 -36.67 -37.80 -10.60
C ALA A 58 -37.92 -38.38 -9.94
N LYS A 59 -38.26 -37.94 -8.72
CA LYS A 59 -39.51 -38.31 -8.05
C LYS A 59 -40.73 -37.84 -8.83
N ALA A 60 -40.73 -36.60 -9.33
CA ALA A 60 -41.83 -36.06 -10.11
C ALA A 60 -42.04 -36.85 -11.43
N ALA A 61 -40.97 -37.24 -12.12
CA ALA A 61 -41.04 -38.04 -13.33
C ALA A 61 -41.66 -39.43 -13.09
N ILE A 62 -41.43 -40.02 -11.92
CA ILE A 62 -42.08 -41.28 -11.52
C ILE A 62 -43.58 -41.05 -11.30
N GLN A 63 -43.93 -39.96 -10.62
CA GLN A 63 -45.33 -39.59 -10.38
C GLN A 63 -46.10 -39.31 -11.67
N THR A 64 -45.48 -38.67 -12.67
CA THR A 64 -46.14 -38.44 -13.96
C THR A 64 -46.37 -39.75 -14.71
N ARG A 65 -45.35 -40.63 -14.79
CA ARG A 65 -45.50 -41.96 -15.40
C ARG A 65 -46.58 -42.80 -14.73
N LEU A 66 -46.69 -42.71 -13.41
CA LEU A 66 -47.74 -43.39 -12.64
C LEU A 66 -49.13 -42.86 -12.93
N ALA A 67 -49.28 -41.55 -13.15
CA ALA A 67 -50.56 -40.96 -13.51
C ALA A 67 -51.03 -41.44 -14.90
N ASP A 68 -50.09 -41.70 -15.80
CA ASP A 68 -50.37 -42.16 -17.17
C ASP A 68 -50.62 -43.69 -17.25
N ASP A 69 -49.89 -44.52 -16.49
CA ASP A 69 -49.88 -46.00 -16.59
C ASP A 69 -50.43 -46.74 -15.33
N VAL A 70 -51.69 -46.50 -14.97
CA VAL A 70 -52.31 -47.04 -13.72
C VAL A 70 -52.77 -48.52 -13.81
N ARG A 71 -52.52 -49.22 -14.92
CA ARG A 71 -53.25 -50.46 -15.25
C ARG A 71 -52.71 -51.74 -14.58
N GLU A 72 -51.47 -51.73 -14.06
CA GLU A 72 -50.83 -52.92 -13.50
C GLU A 72 -50.49 -52.78 -12.01
N ALA A 73 -51.02 -53.68 -11.17
CA ALA A 73 -50.80 -53.66 -9.72
C ALA A 73 -49.32 -53.78 -9.31
N ARG A 74 -48.52 -54.54 -10.07
CA ARG A 74 -47.07 -54.66 -9.82
C ARG A 74 -46.32 -53.36 -10.13
N ALA A 75 -46.72 -52.65 -11.19
CA ALA A 75 -46.14 -51.34 -11.52
C ALA A 75 -46.41 -50.31 -10.42
N LEU A 76 -47.63 -50.29 -9.88
CA LEU A 76 -48.00 -49.44 -8.74
C LEU A 76 -47.18 -49.78 -7.47
N GLN A 77 -46.94 -51.06 -7.20
CA GLN A 77 -46.15 -51.48 -6.04
C GLN A 77 -44.67 -51.09 -6.17
N ASN A 78 -44.07 -51.25 -7.35
CA ASN A 78 -42.69 -50.84 -7.63
C ASN A 78 -42.53 -49.33 -7.49
N ALA A 79 -43.46 -48.56 -8.07
CA ALA A 79 -43.53 -47.12 -7.91
C ALA A 79 -43.64 -46.65 -6.44
N ALA A 80 -44.44 -47.35 -5.63
CA ALA A 80 -44.53 -47.07 -4.20
C ALA A 80 -43.22 -47.38 -3.44
N ALA A 81 -42.40 -48.32 -3.94
CA ALA A 81 -41.06 -48.56 -3.40
C ALA A 81 -40.07 -47.48 -3.86
N ASP A 82 -40.12 -47.07 -5.13
CA ASP A 82 -39.25 -46.04 -5.69
C ASP A 82 -39.50 -44.68 -5.04
N THR A 83 -40.77 -44.29 -4.88
CA THR A 83 -41.16 -43.04 -4.19
C THR A 83 -40.63 -42.97 -2.76
N ARG A 84 -40.73 -44.05 -1.97
CA ARG A 84 -40.14 -44.13 -0.62
C ARG A 84 -38.61 -44.01 -0.65
N THR A 85 -37.97 -44.52 -1.69
CA THR A 85 -36.52 -44.41 -1.88
C THR A 85 -36.12 -42.98 -2.19
N PHE A 86 -36.82 -42.32 -3.12
CA PHE A 86 -36.60 -40.90 -3.42
C PHE A 86 -36.93 -39.98 -2.25
N ASP A 87 -37.93 -40.31 -1.42
CA ASP A 87 -38.21 -39.55 -0.19
C ASP A 87 -37.03 -39.56 0.78
N ARG A 88 -36.37 -40.72 0.93
CA ARG A 88 -35.13 -40.81 1.71
C ARG A 88 -34.01 -40.01 1.08
N HIS A 89 -33.82 -40.11 -0.25
CA HIS A 89 -32.79 -39.34 -0.96
C HIS A 89 -33.00 -37.83 -0.87
N ILE A 90 -34.24 -37.36 -1.03
CA ILE A 90 -34.63 -35.96 -0.85
C ILE A 90 -34.38 -35.53 0.60
N GLY A 91 -34.72 -36.37 1.58
CA GLY A 91 -34.39 -36.11 2.99
C GLY A 91 -32.89 -35.91 3.23
N THR A 92 -32.06 -36.80 2.69
CA THR A 92 -30.59 -36.68 2.79
C THR A 92 -30.04 -35.47 2.03
N ALA A 93 -30.60 -35.13 0.87
CA ALA A 93 -30.20 -33.97 0.08
C ALA A 93 -30.62 -32.65 0.74
N ASN A 94 -31.76 -32.61 1.42
CA ASN A 94 -32.15 -31.45 2.23
C ASN A 94 -31.21 -31.24 3.41
N ALA A 95 -30.79 -32.32 4.07
CA ALA A 95 -29.81 -32.25 5.14
C ALA A 95 -28.46 -31.72 4.63
N SER A 96 -28.00 -32.19 3.46
CA SER A 96 -26.74 -31.70 2.87
C SER A 96 -26.82 -30.24 2.42
N VAL A 97 -27.96 -29.78 1.88
CA VAL A 97 -28.18 -28.35 1.58
C VAL A 97 -28.14 -27.52 2.87
N SER A 98 -28.82 -27.96 3.93
CA SER A 98 -28.86 -27.25 5.21
C SER A 98 -27.47 -27.12 5.85
N GLU A 99 -26.67 -28.19 5.77
CA GLU A 99 -25.27 -28.19 6.22
C GLU A 99 -24.41 -27.24 5.37
N ALA A 100 -24.51 -27.34 4.04
CA ALA A 100 -23.76 -26.48 3.12
C ALA A 100 -24.11 -24.99 3.31
N GLU A 101 -25.37 -24.67 3.58
CA GLU A 101 -25.81 -23.31 3.93
C GLU A 101 -25.21 -22.82 5.24
N HIS A 102 -25.19 -23.65 6.29
CA HIS A 102 -24.61 -23.27 7.56
C HIS A 102 -23.11 -22.98 7.41
N VAL A 103 -22.39 -23.85 6.70
CA VAL A 103 -20.97 -23.68 6.39
C VAL A 103 -20.73 -22.43 5.54
N HIS A 104 -21.54 -22.20 4.50
CA HIS A 104 -21.44 -21.01 3.65
C HIS A 104 -21.64 -19.73 4.45
N ARG A 105 -22.69 -19.66 5.29
CA ARG A 105 -22.95 -18.51 6.18
C ARG A 105 -21.78 -18.26 7.14
N GLY A 106 -21.17 -19.30 7.70
CA GLY A 106 -19.98 -19.18 8.54
C GLY A 106 -18.78 -18.59 7.78
N HIS A 107 -18.55 -19.03 6.54
CA HIS A 107 -17.49 -18.48 5.69
C HIS A 107 -17.73 -17.03 5.27
N GLU A 108 -18.99 -16.64 5.03
CA GLU A 108 -19.33 -15.25 4.71
C GLU A 108 -19.18 -14.33 5.93
N ALA A 109 -19.57 -14.78 7.13
CA ALA A 109 -19.38 -14.03 8.37
C ALA A 109 -17.88 -13.75 8.65
N THR A 110 -17.06 -14.80 8.56
CA THR A 110 -15.60 -14.68 8.74
C THR A 110 -14.96 -13.80 7.65
N LEU A 111 -15.45 -13.85 6.41
CA LEU A 111 -15.00 -12.94 5.36
C LEU A 111 -15.31 -11.47 5.70
N ALA A 112 -16.51 -11.18 6.20
CA ALA A 112 -16.89 -9.84 6.60
C ALA A 112 -16.00 -9.31 7.74
N ASP A 113 -15.66 -10.16 8.72
CA ASP A 113 -14.72 -9.81 9.79
C ASP A 113 -13.32 -9.48 9.27
N LEU A 114 -12.79 -10.30 8.36
CA LEU A 114 -11.47 -10.05 7.76
C LEU A 114 -11.45 -8.78 6.90
N GLN A 115 -12.54 -8.49 6.17
CA GLN A 115 -12.65 -7.24 5.42
C GLN A 115 -12.71 -6.01 6.35
N ARG A 116 -13.44 -6.10 7.47
CA ARG A 116 -13.42 -5.05 8.51
C ARG A 116 -12.02 -4.87 9.09
N ALA A 117 -11.32 -5.95 9.40
CA ALA A 117 -9.95 -5.92 9.90
C ALA A 117 -8.99 -5.28 8.89
N ALA A 118 -9.11 -5.61 7.60
CA ALA A 118 -8.30 -5.01 6.53
C ALA A 118 -8.54 -3.50 6.39
N ARG A 119 -9.80 -3.05 6.45
CA ARG A 119 -10.14 -1.61 6.44
C ARG A 119 -9.55 -0.90 7.66
N LYS A 120 -9.64 -1.50 8.84
CA LYS A 120 -9.05 -0.96 10.08
C LYS A 120 -7.53 -0.89 10.01
N ALA A 121 -6.89 -1.89 9.41
CA ALA A 121 -5.45 -1.92 9.21
C ALA A 121 -5.00 -0.80 8.26
N LYS A 122 -5.71 -0.60 7.14
CA LYS A 122 -5.46 0.52 6.21
C LYS A 122 -5.62 1.87 6.88
N ALA A 123 -6.71 2.07 7.63
CA ALA A 123 -6.92 3.32 8.36
C ALA A 123 -5.82 3.60 9.41
N ALA A 124 -5.18 2.56 9.97
CA ALA A 124 -4.04 2.73 10.86
C ALA A 124 -2.75 3.07 10.12
N GLU A 125 -2.57 2.56 8.90
CA GLU A 125 -1.48 2.91 7.98
C GLU A 125 -1.57 4.40 7.58
N ASP A 126 -2.75 4.84 7.12
CA ASP A 126 -3.01 6.24 6.74
C ASP A 126 -2.76 7.22 7.91
N LYS A 127 -3.02 6.80 9.15
CA LYS A 127 -2.74 7.61 10.35
C LYS A 127 -1.24 7.77 10.59
N LEU A 128 -0.45 6.72 10.37
CA LEU A 128 1.00 6.80 10.50
C LEU A 128 1.62 7.61 9.38
N GLU A 129 1.09 7.51 8.16
CA GLU A 129 1.51 8.33 7.03
C GLU A 129 1.32 9.82 7.32
N LYS A 130 0.11 10.21 7.74
CA LYS A 130 -0.19 11.59 8.17
C LYS A 130 0.69 12.06 9.34
N ALA A 131 1.01 11.17 10.28
CA ALA A 131 1.90 11.49 11.39
C ALA A 131 3.35 11.73 10.91
N GLY A 132 3.81 10.92 9.95
CA GLY A 132 5.11 11.08 9.29
C GLY A 132 5.23 12.40 8.53
N GLU A 133 4.22 12.73 7.71
CA GLU A 133 4.15 14.01 6.99
C GLU A 133 4.21 15.20 7.95
N LYS A 134 3.42 15.17 9.03
CA LYS A 134 3.44 16.22 10.06
C LYS A 134 4.81 16.35 10.73
N ALA A 135 5.49 15.24 11.02
CA ALA A 135 6.82 15.27 11.62
C ALA A 135 7.86 15.87 10.65
N LEU A 136 7.78 15.54 9.36
CA LEU A 136 8.64 16.13 8.33
C LEU A 136 8.39 17.63 8.15
N HIS A 137 7.13 18.06 8.08
CA HIS A 137 6.78 19.49 8.01
C HIS A 137 7.23 20.25 9.25
N ALA A 138 7.05 19.68 10.44
CA ALA A 138 7.50 20.32 11.68
C ALA A 138 9.02 20.49 11.72
N ARG A 139 9.77 19.50 11.19
CA ARG A 139 11.24 19.59 11.03
C ARG A 139 11.61 20.66 10.00
N ALA A 140 10.99 20.65 8.82
CA ALA A 140 11.25 21.64 7.78
C ALA A 140 11.05 23.07 8.30
N ALA A 141 9.91 23.32 8.96
CA ALA A 141 9.61 24.63 9.55
C ALA A 141 10.58 25.03 10.68
N ARG A 142 11.20 24.08 11.39
CA ARG A 142 12.28 24.38 12.34
C ARG A 142 13.55 24.79 11.62
N VAL A 143 13.96 24.01 10.61
CA VAL A 143 15.15 24.31 9.81
C VAL A 143 15.04 25.67 9.11
N GLU A 144 13.86 26.02 8.59
CA GLU A 144 13.58 27.35 8.03
C GLU A 144 13.74 28.45 9.08
N ARG A 145 13.12 28.30 10.26
CA ARG A 145 13.28 29.27 11.36
C ARG A 145 14.73 29.42 11.83
N ASP A 146 15.45 28.31 11.97
CA ASP A 146 16.85 28.32 12.37
C ASP A 146 17.71 29.04 11.31
N ALA A 147 17.38 28.91 10.02
CA ALA A 147 18.05 29.63 8.93
C ALA A 147 17.73 31.13 8.94
N ASP A 148 16.46 31.50 9.18
CA ASP A 148 16.03 32.90 9.32
C ASP A 148 16.73 33.57 10.51
N GLU A 149 16.84 32.90 11.66
CA GLU A 149 17.55 33.40 12.84
C GLU A 149 19.05 33.65 12.55
N VAL A 150 19.70 32.78 11.77
CA VAL A 150 21.10 32.97 11.35
C VAL A 150 21.23 34.17 10.42
N ALA A 151 20.31 34.32 9.45
CA ALA A 151 20.29 35.45 8.53
C ALA A 151 20.05 36.78 9.27
N ASP A 152 19.09 36.82 10.19
CA ASP A 152 18.80 37.98 11.04
C ASP A 152 20.00 38.32 11.93
N GLY A 153 20.63 37.32 12.55
CA GLY A 153 21.84 37.52 13.35
C GLY A 153 23.00 38.09 12.52
N TYR A 154 23.15 37.68 11.26
CA TYR A 154 24.12 38.27 10.33
C TYR A 154 23.76 39.71 9.97
N ALA A 155 22.49 39.99 9.65
CA ALA A 155 22.02 41.34 9.33
C ALA A 155 22.24 42.30 10.51
N VAL A 156 21.87 41.90 11.74
CA VAL A 156 22.08 42.69 12.96
C VAL A 156 23.57 43.00 13.15
N ARG A 157 24.46 42.01 12.99
CA ARG A 157 25.92 42.25 13.10
C ARG A 157 26.43 43.21 12.03
N ARG A 158 25.98 43.08 10.79
CA ARG A 158 26.35 43.96 9.66
C ARG A 158 25.89 45.39 9.90
N PHE A 159 24.65 45.61 10.33
CA PHE A 159 24.15 46.96 10.61
C PHE A 159 24.76 47.57 11.89
N ALA A 160 25.04 46.75 12.92
CA ALA A 160 25.73 47.20 14.12
C ALA A 160 27.18 47.64 13.86
N THR A 161 27.91 46.91 13.01
CA THR A 161 29.27 47.30 12.57
C THR A 161 29.25 48.43 11.53
N GLY A 162 28.19 48.56 10.72
CA GLY A 162 28.00 49.73 9.83
C GLY A 162 27.79 51.05 10.60
N GLY A 163 27.16 51.00 11.78
CA GLY A 163 26.97 52.16 12.66
C GLY A 163 28.27 52.72 13.25
N THR A 164 29.31 51.89 13.41
CA THR A 164 30.64 52.35 13.85
C THR A 164 31.43 53.09 12.77
N TRP A 165 31.09 52.93 11.49
CA TRP A 165 31.71 53.70 10.39
C TRP A 165 31.00 55.03 10.10
N VAL A 166 29.74 55.20 10.52
CA VAL A 166 28.99 56.46 10.33
C VAL A 166 29.11 57.41 11.53
N ALA A 167 29.37 56.92 12.74
CA ALA A 167 29.57 57.77 13.92
C ALA A 167 30.96 58.45 13.98
N GLY A 168 31.84 58.21 13.01
CA GLY A 168 33.13 58.89 12.84
C GLY A 168 33.20 59.84 11.63
N ALA A 169 32.09 60.07 10.93
CA ALA A 169 32.03 60.94 9.74
C ALA A 169 31.48 62.34 10.08
N GLY A 170 31.87 62.86 11.25
CA GLY A 170 31.78 64.28 11.57
C GLY A 170 33.17 64.91 11.49
N ASP A 171 33.85 64.77 10.35
CA ASP A 171 34.89 65.66 9.78
C ASP A 171 35.83 64.87 8.85
N ALA A 172 35.36 64.53 7.66
CA ALA A 172 36.22 64.11 6.54
C ALA A 172 35.46 64.26 5.21
N ALA A 173 35.04 65.48 4.90
CA ALA A 173 34.75 65.87 3.53
C ALA A 173 36.08 66.07 2.77
N ALA A 174 36.78 64.99 2.43
CA ALA A 174 37.79 64.96 1.36
C ALA A 174 38.24 63.52 1.08
N GLY A 175 37.96 63.03 -0.13
CA GLY A 175 38.67 61.89 -0.70
C GLY A 175 37.80 60.68 -1.00
N HIS A 176 37.20 60.67 -2.19
CA HIS A 176 36.96 59.42 -2.90
C HIS A 176 38.30 58.68 -3.07
N ALA A 177 38.60 57.75 -2.16
CA ALA A 177 39.67 56.78 -2.36
C ALA A 177 39.09 55.63 -3.18
N SER A 178 39.09 55.84 -4.50
CA SER A 178 38.95 54.80 -5.51
C SER A 178 39.85 53.62 -5.14
N THR A 179 39.27 52.44 -5.01
CA THR A 179 40.03 51.18 -5.01
C THR A 179 40.95 51.18 -6.22
N PRO A 180 42.27 50.93 -6.05
CA PRO A 180 43.16 50.84 -7.20
C PRO A 180 42.66 49.71 -8.11
N PRO A 181 42.56 49.92 -9.44
CA PRO A 181 41.99 48.95 -10.37
C PRO A 181 42.74 47.60 -10.38
N GLU A 182 44.01 47.57 -9.93
CA GLU A 182 44.78 46.34 -9.75
C GLU A 182 44.21 45.40 -8.68
N ALA A 183 43.58 45.92 -7.62
CA ALA A 183 43.01 45.06 -6.56
C ALA A 183 41.69 44.41 -6.98
N ALA A 184 40.92 45.07 -7.85
CA ALA A 184 39.71 44.50 -8.45
C ALA A 184 40.07 43.45 -9.53
N ALA A 185 41.09 43.72 -10.35
CA ALA A 185 41.57 42.77 -11.37
C ALA A 185 42.19 41.51 -10.76
N ALA A 186 42.90 41.62 -9.63
CA ALA A 186 43.45 40.46 -8.93
C ALA A 186 42.36 39.58 -8.29
N PHE A 187 41.25 40.18 -7.84
CA PHE A 187 40.13 39.44 -7.29
C PHE A 187 39.32 38.73 -8.39
N ASP A 188 39.05 39.40 -9.51
CA ASP A 188 38.37 38.78 -10.66
C ASP A 188 39.20 37.65 -11.28
N ALA A 189 40.53 37.80 -11.36
CA ALA A 189 41.44 36.73 -11.82
C ALA A 189 41.42 35.51 -10.89
N ALA A 190 41.40 35.73 -9.57
CA ALA A 190 41.34 34.65 -8.59
C ALA A 190 39.99 33.89 -8.62
N MET A 191 38.89 34.57 -8.96
CA MET A 191 37.56 33.95 -9.08
C MET A 191 37.39 33.20 -10.41
N THR A 192 38.03 33.66 -11.50
CA THR A 192 37.98 32.97 -12.80
C THR A 192 38.90 31.75 -12.89
N GLU A 193 40.07 31.74 -12.23
CA GLU A 193 40.93 30.55 -12.15
C GLU A 193 40.28 29.41 -11.32
N ALA A 194 39.52 29.76 -10.28
CA ALA A 194 38.82 28.79 -9.43
C ALA A 194 37.62 28.10 -10.13
N GLU A 195 36.98 28.77 -11.10
CA GLU A 195 35.92 28.17 -11.92
C GLU A 195 36.48 27.23 -12.99
N THR A 196 37.65 27.53 -13.58
CA THR A 196 38.25 26.68 -14.62
C THR A 196 38.83 25.34 -14.11
N ASP A 197 39.34 25.29 -12.88
CA ASP A 197 39.84 24.04 -12.29
C ASP A 197 38.71 23.12 -11.80
N ALA A 198 37.53 23.67 -11.50
CA ALA A 198 36.35 22.88 -11.11
C ALA A 198 35.67 22.22 -12.33
N ASP A 199 35.64 22.90 -13.48
CA ASP A 199 34.99 22.38 -14.69
C ASP A 199 35.80 21.31 -15.44
N ILE A 200 37.14 21.30 -15.34
CA ILE A 200 37.97 20.23 -15.96
C ILE A 200 37.90 18.91 -15.17
N ALA A 201 37.62 18.96 -13.86
CA ALA A 201 37.44 17.76 -13.04
C ALA A 201 36.05 17.11 -13.19
N ALA A 202 35.04 17.86 -13.66
CA ALA A 202 33.68 17.36 -13.86
C ALA A 202 33.47 16.66 -15.22
N GLU A 203 34.28 16.95 -16.23
CA GLU A 203 34.11 16.41 -17.59
C GLU A 203 34.75 15.02 -17.82
N THR A 204 35.51 14.47 -16.85
CA THR A 204 36.10 13.12 -16.95
C THR A 204 35.35 12.01 -16.19
N ALA A 205 34.21 12.31 -15.56
CA ALA A 205 33.41 11.31 -14.83
C ALA A 205 32.01 11.05 -15.40
N ALA A 206 31.68 11.59 -16.57
CA ALA A 206 30.37 11.44 -17.22
C ALA A 206 30.47 10.71 -18.57
N SER A 207 30.75 9.41 -18.57
CA SER A 207 30.53 8.54 -19.73
C SER A 207 30.65 7.05 -19.38
N VAL A 208 29.70 6.48 -18.61
CA VAL A 208 29.21 5.12 -18.86
C VAL A 208 27.76 5.04 -18.38
N ALA A 209 26.83 5.03 -19.32
CA ALA A 209 25.46 4.56 -19.11
C ALA A 209 25.15 3.52 -20.21
N PRO A 210 24.01 2.84 -20.15
CA PRO A 210 23.82 1.49 -19.62
C PRO A 210 23.69 0.45 -20.74
N ASP A 211 24.11 -0.79 -20.50
CA ASP A 211 23.71 -1.92 -21.35
C ASP A 211 23.09 -3.03 -20.50
N ASP A 212 21.77 -3.08 -20.56
CA ASP A 212 20.96 -4.24 -20.19
C ASP A 212 20.21 -4.71 -21.44
N PRO A 213 20.52 -5.91 -21.94
CA PRO A 213 19.51 -6.68 -22.63
C PRO A 213 19.32 -8.07 -21.99
N ALA A 214 18.16 -8.21 -21.34
CA ALA A 214 17.20 -9.32 -21.31
C ALA A 214 17.72 -10.79 -21.29
N PRO A 215 17.14 -11.66 -20.42
CA PRO A 215 17.57 -13.05 -20.29
C PRO A 215 16.96 -13.96 -21.39
N PRO A 216 17.72 -14.90 -21.99
CA PRO A 216 17.13 -16.00 -22.73
C PRO A 216 17.04 -17.29 -21.88
N ALA A 217 15.80 -17.75 -21.81
CA ALA A 217 15.32 -19.14 -21.93
C ALA A 217 15.78 -20.25 -20.96
N ALA A 218 14.74 -20.86 -20.38
CA ALA A 218 14.69 -22.18 -19.79
C ALA A 218 15.45 -23.25 -20.59
N VAL A 219 16.23 -24.07 -19.88
CA VAL A 219 16.65 -25.39 -20.33
C VAL A 219 16.20 -26.40 -19.30
N GLU A 220 15.20 -27.18 -19.69
CA GLU A 220 14.86 -28.47 -19.09
C GLU A 220 16.09 -29.38 -19.11
N ARG A 221 16.46 -29.97 -17.97
CA ARG A 221 17.11 -31.28 -17.94
C ARG A 221 16.64 -32.10 -16.75
N ARG A 222 15.82 -33.10 -17.07
CA ARG A 222 15.78 -34.38 -16.36
C ARG A 222 17.14 -35.06 -16.48
N CYS A 223 17.63 -35.58 -15.37
CA CYS A 223 18.11 -36.96 -15.20
C CYS A 223 17.87 -37.32 -13.73
#